data_AF-A0A966FJ25-F1
#
_entry.id   AF-A0A966FJ25-F1
#
_cell.length_a   1.000
_cell.length_b   1.000
_cell.length_c   1.000
_cell.angle_alpha   90.00
_cell.angle_beta   90.00
_cell.angle_gamma   90.00
#
_symmetry.space_group_name_H-M   'P 1'
#
loop_
_entity.id
_entity.type
_entity.pdbx_description
1 polymer ?
#
loop_
_entity_poly.entity_id
_entity_poly.type
_entity_poly.pdbx_seq_one_letter_code
_entity_poly.pdbx_strand_id
1 'polypeptide(L)'
;MSEEKNFNDDLKDKSKEFTEEAKESASEFAENAKETFTGSNKKILAGVLAIFLGVFGVHKFVLGYTKEGVIILVITLILGILTCGIAGWVMCVLGLIEGIIYLTKSDEEFYNTYQVGKKPWF
;
A
#
# COMPACT_ATOMS: atom_id res chain seq x y z
N MET A 1 17.61 23.13 -51.00
CA MET A 1 17.49 23.90 -49.73
C MET A 1 16.09 23.83 -49.11
N SER A 2 15.05 23.42 -49.86
CA SER A 2 13.65 23.29 -49.38
C SER A 2 13.26 21.87 -48.92
N GLU A 3 13.87 20.79 -49.43
CA GLU A 3 13.54 19.41 -49.02
C GLU A 3 14.14 19.00 -47.66
N GLU A 4 15.38 19.38 -47.35
CA GLU A 4 16.00 19.12 -46.03
C GLU A 4 15.29 19.84 -44.89
N LYS A 5 14.63 20.96 -45.17
CA LYS A 5 13.87 21.71 -44.17
C LYS A 5 12.57 21.00 -43.79
N ASN A 6 11.88 20.38 -44.76
CA ASN A 6 10.68 19.59 -44.50
C ASN A 6 11.01 18.33 -43.68
N PHE A 7 12.08 17.62 -44.04
CA PHE A 7 12.48 16.41 -43.32
C PHE A 7 12.89 16.66 -41.85
N ASN A 8 13.59 17.76 -41.57
CA ASN A 8 13.93 18.13 -40.19
C ASN A 8 12.70 18.56 -39.37
N ASP A 9 11.74 19.22 -40.01
CA ASP A 9 10.49 19.63 -39.35
C ASP A 9 9.63 18.38 -39.00
N ASP A 10 9.54 17.38 -39.89
CA ASP A 10 8.86 16.10 -39.63
C ASP A 10 9.51 15.28 -38.51
N LEU A 11 10.84 15.20 -38.49
CA LEU A 11 11.59 14.52 -37.42
C LEU A 11 11.36 15.19 -36.06
N LYS A 12 11.30 16.52 -36.05
CA LYS A 12 11.08 17.30 -34.84
C LYS A 12 9.68 17.07 -34.30
N ASP A 13 8.67 17.01 -35.15
CA ASP A 13 7.29 16.79 -34.70
C ASP A 13 7.08 15.37 -34.18
N LYS A 14 7.64 14.34 -34.82
CA LYS A 14 7.67 12.98 -34.26
C LYS A 14 8.38 12.90 -32.92
N SER A 15 9.48 13.62 -32.75
CA SER A 15 10.22 13.62 -31.48
C SER A 15 9.40 14.27 -30.34
N LYS A 16 8.62 15.32 -30.63
CA LYS A 16 7.74 15.95 -29.65
C LYS A 16 6.57 15.06 -29.30
N GLU A 17 5.95 14.42 -30.28
CA GLU A 17 4.85 13.46 -30.07
C GLU A 17 5.29 12.32 -29.15
N PHE A 18 6.45 11.70 -29.44
CA PHE A 18 7.02 10.67 -28.59
C PHE A 18 7.36 11.17 -27.17
N THR A 19 7.84 12.42 -27.05
CA THR A 19 8.17 13.01 -25.76
C THR A 19 6.91 13.32 -24.94
N GLU A 20 5.84 13.79 -25.58
CA GLU A 20 4.56 14.05 -24.93
C GLU A 20 3.87 12.74 -24.54
N GLU A 21 3.86 11.69 -25.38
CA GLU A 21 3.34 10.36 -25.01
C GLU A 21 4.11 9.74 -23.83
N ALA A 22 5.45 9.85 -23.85
CA ALA A 22 6.28 9.35 -22.75
C ALA A 22 6.03 10.12 -21.45
N LYS A 23 5.82 11.44 -21.55
CA LYS A 23 5.51 12.31 -20.41
C LYS A 23 4.12 12.04 -19.86
N GLU A 24 3.12 11.84 -20.71
CA GLU A 24 1.76 11.47 -20.34
C GLU A 24 1.76 10.14 -19.58
N SER A 25 2.36 9.10 -20.16
CA SER A 25 2.51 7.78 -19.54
C SER A 25 3.22 7.83 -18.18
N ALA A 26 4.30 8.62 -18.10
CA ALA A 26 5.04 8.79 -16.84
C ALA A 26 4.22 9.55 -15.79
N SER A 27 3.45 10.56 -16.21
CA SER A 27 2.60 11.34 -15.31
C SER A 27 1.44 10.51 -14.77
N GLU A 28 0.81 9.67 -15.61
CA GLU A 28 -0.24 8.75 -15.19
C GLU A 28 0.30 7.72 -14.20
N PHE A 29 1.46 7.12 -14.45
CA PHE A 29 2.10 6.21 -13.50
C PHE A 29 2.43 6.90 -12.16
N ALA A 30 2.96 8.12 -12.22
CA ALA A 30 3.29 8.89 -11.02
C ALA A 30 2.05 9.26 -10.21
N GLU A 31 0.95 9.63 -10.86
CA GLU A 31 -0.32 9.93 -10.20
C GLU A 31 -0.93 8.68 -9.55
N ASN A 32 -1.00 7.56 -10.27
CA ASN A 32 -1.48 6.29 -9.74
C ASN A 32 -0.63 5.80 -8.55
N ALA A 33 0.70 5.89 -8.66
CA ALA A 33 1.60 5.55 -7.56
C ALA A 33 1.40 6.50 -6.37
N LYS A 34 1.24 7.80 -6.62
CA LYS A 34 0.97 8.79 -5.59
C LYS A 34 -0.36 8.51 -4.89
N GLU A 35 -1.43 8.17 -5.61
CA GLU A 35 -2.70 7.77 -5.00
C GLU A 35 -2.52 6.50 -4.14
N THR A 36 -1.83 5.49 -4.66
CA THR A 36 -1.58 4.21 -4.00
C THR A 36 -0.77 4.35 -2.71
N PHE A 37 0.25 5.20 -2.69
CA PHE A 37 1.21 5.33 -1.58
C PHE A 37 1.00 6.56 -0.69
N THR A 38 0.39 7.62 -1.22
CA THR A 38 0.20 8.90 -0.51
C THR A 38 -1.26 9.34 -0.43
N GLY A 39 -2.17 8.62 -1.11
CA GLY A 39 -3.60 8.85 -0.96
C GLY A 39 -3.99 8.74 0.51
N SER A 40 -5.03 9.47 0.90
CA SER A 40 -5.65 9.40 2.24
C SER A 40 -5.98 7.95 2.65
N ASN A 41 -5.99 7.02 1.69
CA ASN A 41 -6.20 5.62 1.88
C ASN A 41 -4.91 4.85 2.27
N LYS A 42 -4.76 4.58 3.57
CA LYS A 42 -3.65 3.78 4.13
C LYS A 42 -3.77 2.27 3.84
N LYS A 43 -4.68 1.85 2.96
CA LYS A 43 -5.02 0.43 2.68
C LYS A 43 -3.81 -0.39 2.29
N ILE A 44 -3.12 0.03 1.23
CA ILE A 44 -1.98 -0.71 0.67
C ILE A 44 -0.86 -0.81 1.71
N LEU A 45 -0.54 0.32 2.36
CA LEU A 45 0.46 0.35 3.42
C LEU A 45 0.09 -0.58 4.58
N ALA A 46 -1.15 -0.52 5.07
CA ALA A 46 -1.61 -1.38 6.17
C ALA A 46 -1.63 -2.86 5.76
N GLY A 47 -2.06 -3.20 4.55
CA GLY A 47 -2.13 -4.57 4.05
C GLY A 47 -0.75 -5.20 3.86
N VAL A 48 0.19 -4.47 3.25
CA VAL A 48 1.57 -4.92 3.07
C VAL A 48 2.28 -5.09 4.42
N LEU A 49 2.14 -4.10 5.33
CA LEU A 49 2.71 -4.22 6.67
C LEU A 49 2.09 -5.36 7.48
N ALA A 50 0.82 -5.70 7.26
CA ALA A 50 0.18 -6.83 7.92
C ALA A 50 0.76 -8.17 7.44
N ILE A 51 1.14 -8.28 6.16
CA ILE A 51 1.77 -9.50 5.63
C ILE A 51 3.20 -9.67 6.15
N PHE A 52 4.02 -8.62 6.09
CA PHE A 52 5.44 -8.73 6.46
C PHE A 52 5.69 -8.59 7.97
N LEU A 53 4.90 -7.76 8.64
CA LEU A 53 5.10 -7.33 10.03
C LEU A 53 3.83 -7.54 10.89
N GLY A 54 2.89 -8.37 10.44
CA GLY A 54 1.63 -8.64 11.14
C GLY A 54 1.81 -9.26 12.52
N VAL A 55 2.82 -10.12 12.69
CA VAL A 55 3.15 -10.75 13.99
C VAL A 55 3.51 -9.71 15.07
N PHE A 56 4.00 -8.54 14.66
CA PHE A 56 4.33 -7.42 15.54
C PHE A 56 3.17 -6.42 15.69
N GLY A 57 2.10 -6.56 14.90
CA GLY A 57 0.95 -5.64 14.92
C GLY A 57 1.22 -4.27 14.30
N VAL A 58 2.29 -4.09 13.54
CA VAL A 58 2.72 -2.78 12.98
C VAL A 58 1.63 -2.14 12.10
N HIS A 59 0.89 -2.95 11.36
CA HIS A 59 -0.21 -2.51 10.51
C HIS A 59 -1.35 -1.81 11.27
N LYS A 60 -1.55 -2.12 12.55
CA LYS A 60 -2.54 -1.46 13.42
C LYS A 60 -2.11 -0.05 13.80
N PHE A 61 -0.81 0.16 14.05
CA PHE A 61 -0.28 1.48 14.39
C PHE A 61 -0.45 2.48 13.24
N VAL A 62 -0.31 2.03 11.99
CA VAL A 62 -0.51 2.87 10.81
C VAL A 62 -1.94 3.40 10.71
N LEU A 63 -2.92 2.61 11.16
CA LEU A 63 -4.34 3.00 11.19
C LEU A 63 -4.71 3.81 12.44
N GLY A 64 -3.76 4.04 13.36
CA GLY A 64 -4.01 4.76 14.61
C GLY A 64 -4.53 3.88 15.75
N TYR A 65 -4.58 2.56 15.57
CA TYR A 65 -4.97 1.57 16.57
C TYR A 65 -3.77 1.20 17.46
N THR A 66 -3.27 2.21 18.18
CA THR A 66 -2.07 2.06 19.02
C THR A 66 -2.28 1.07 20.16
N LYS A 67 -3.49 1.02 20.74
CA LYS A 67 -3.80 0.11 21.85
C LYS A 67 -3.79 -1.34 21.38
N GLU A 68 -4.42 -1.60 20.24
CA GLU A 68 -4.54 -2.91 19.61
C GLU A 68 -3.19 -3.42 19.13
N GLY A 69 -2.38 -2.54 18.52
CA GLY A 69 -1.01 -2.87 18.12
C GLY A 69 -0.15 -3.27 19.32
N VAL A 70 -0.27 -2.55 20.45
CA VAL A 70 0.44 -2.92 21.70
C VAL A 70 -0.07 -4.24 22.26
N ILE A 71 -1.38 -4.51 22.22
CA ILE A 71 -1.94 -5.80 22.65
C ILE A 71 -1.33 -6.95 21.84
N ILE A 72 -1.27 -6.83 20.50
CA ILE A 72 -0.64 -7.83 19.64
C ILE A 72 0.83 -8.03 20.03
N LEU A 73 1.58 -6.94 20.19
CA LEU A 73 3.01 -7.00 20.57
C LEU A 73 3.19 -7.72 21.92
N VAL A 74 2.42 -7.35 22.93
CA VAL A 74 2.51 -7.94 24.28
C VAL A 74 2.13 -9.41 24.26
N ILE A 75 1.06 -9.79 23.54
CA ILE A 75 0.68 -11.21 23.42
C ILE A 75 1.75 -11.99 22.66
N THR A 76 2.21 -11.51 21.51
CA THR A 76 3.27 -12.16 20.75
C THR A 76 4.54 -12.30 21.58
N LEU A 77 4.93 -11.30 22.37
CA LEU A 77 6.15 -11.35 23.18
C LEU A 77 5.99 -12.30 24.38
N ILE A 78 4.97 -12.09 25.21
CA ILE A 78 4.78 -12.87 26.44
C ILE A 78 4.36 -14.30 26.10
N LEU A 79 3.29 -14.44 25.32
CA LEU A 79 2.72 -15.73 24.97
C LEU A 79 3.61 -16.47 23.96
N GLY A 80 4.24 -15.75 23.01
CA GLY A 80 5.19 -16.37 22.09
C GLY A 80 6.41 -16.93 22.80
N ILE A 81 6.98 -16.23 23.79
CA ILE A 81 8.11 -16.76 24.57
C ILE A 81 7.65 -17.97 25.42
N LEU A 82 6.51 -17.86 26.12
CA LEU A 82 6.00 -18.92 26.99
C LEU A 82 5.61 -20.21 26.23
N THR A 83 5.12 -20.07 25.00
CA THR A 83 4.68 -21.20 24.15
C THR A 83 5.72 -21.66 23.13
N CYS A 84 6.99 -21.24 23.28
CA CYS A 84 8.08 -21.56 22.34
C CYS A 84 7.75 -21.21 20.87
N GLY A 85 7.13 -20.05 20.65
CA GLY A 85 6.83 -19.49 19.32
C GLY A 85 5.49 -19.92 18.72
N ILE A 86 4.74 -20.85 19.32
CA ILE A 86 3.45 -21.32 18.78
C ILE A 86 2.44 -20.19 18.71
N ALA A 87 2.32 -19.38 19.76
CA ALA A 87 1.44 -18.20 19.74
C ALA A 87 1.85 -17.18 18.66
N GLY A 88 3.16 -17.05 18.39
CA GLY A 88 3.66 -16.20 17.30
C GLY A 88 3.24 -16.71 15.92
N TRP A 89 3.22 -18.03 15.71
CA TRP A 89 2.72 -18.63 14.48
C TRP A 89 1.23 -18.35 14.25
N VAL A 90 0.41 -18.48 15.29
CA VAL A 90 -1.02 -18.13 15.22
C VAL A 90 -1.21 -16.65 14.89
N MET A 91 -0.47 -15.76 15.56
CA MET A 91 -0.54 -14.32 15.28
C MET A 91 -0.05 -13.95 13.88
N CYS A 92 0.93 -14.67 13.33
CA CYS A 92 1.37 -14.51 11.95
C CYS A 92 0.24 -14.83 10.96
N VAL A 93 -0.48 -15.94 11.19
CA VAL A 93 -1.64 -16.31 10.35
C VAL A 93 -2.76 -15.27 10.45
N LEU A 94 -3.09 -14.80 11.66
CA LEU A 94 -4.09 -13.74 11.84
C LEU A 94 -3.69 -12.44 11.12
N GLY A 95 -2.44 -12.02 11.25
CA GLY A 95 -1.89 -10.85 10.55
C GLY A 95 -1.94 -10.99 9.03
N LEU A 96 -1.66 -12.20 8.51
CA LEU A 96 -1.74 -12.49 7.08
C LEU A 96 -3.19 -12.44 6.57
N ILE A 97 -4.16 -12.99 7.32
CA ILE A 97 -5.58 -12.92 6.97
C ILE A 97 -6.04 -11.44 6.97
N GLU A 98 -5.68 -10.66 7.98
CA GLU A 98 -6.00 -9.22 8.01
C GLU A 98 -5.35 -8.46 6.85
N GLY A 99 -4.09 -8.78 6.51
CA GLY A 99 -3.40 -8.17 5.38
C GLY A 99 -4.08 -8.45 4.05
N ILE A 100 -4.52 -9.70 3.83
CA ILE A 100 -5.31 -10.05 2.64
C ILE A 100 -6.63 -9.29 2.64
N ILE A 101 -7.37 -9.25 3.76
CA ILE A 101 -8.65 -8.52 3.85
C ILE A 101 -8.49 -7.03 3.54
N TYR A 102 -7.40 -6.42 4.01
CA TYR A 102 -7.13 -5.02 3.70
C TYR A 102 -6.87 -4.84 2.21
N LEU A 103 -6.07 -5.70 1.59
CA LEU A 103 -5.72 -5.61 0.16
C LEU A 103 -6.89 -5.96 -0.77
N THR A 104 -7.82 -6.82 -0.35
CA THR A 104 -8.96 -7.24 -1.17
C THR A 104 -10.19 -6.35 -1.02
N LYS A 105 -10.21 -5.45 -0.04
CA LYS A 105 -11.28 -4.46 0.11
C LYS A 105 -11.15 -3.30 -0.89
N SER A 106 -12.29 -2.76 -1.30
CA SER A 106 -12.33 -1.50 -2.04
C SER A 106 -11.83 -0.35 -1.14
N ASP A 107 -11.25 0.68 -1.75
CA ASP A 107 -10.69 1.81 -1.01
C ASP A 107 -11.74 2.52 -0.15
N GLU A 108 -12.95 2.71 -0.68
CA GLU A 108 -14.07 3.32 0.05
C GLU A 108 -14.51 2.49 1.25
N GLU A 109 -14.66 1.17 1.08
CA GLU A 109 -15.03 0.29 2.19
C GLU A 109 -13.95 0.26 3.26
N PHE A 110 -12.68 0.20 2.84
CA PHE A 110 -11.56 0.22 3.76
C PHE A 110 -11.55 1.51 4.58
N TYR A 111 -11.71 2.65 3.91
CA TYR A 111 -11.73 3.95 4.55
C TYR A 111 -12.88 4.07 5.56
N ASN A 112 -14.09 3.72 5.15
CA ASN A 112 -15.27 3.79 6.00
C ASN A 112 -15.19 2.82 7.19
N THR A 113 -14.63 1.63 7.00
CA THR A 113 -14.55 0.60 8.05
C THR A 113 -13.40 0.86 9.02
N TYR A 114 -12.20 1.11 8.50
CA TYR A 114 -10.95 1.09 9.27
C TYR A 114 -10.35 2.46 9.54
N GLN A 115 -10.77 3.52 8.85
CA GLN A 115 -10.31 4.88 9.17
C GLN A 115 -11.40 5.67 9.90
N VAL A 116 -12.63 5.65 9.37
CA VAL A 116 -13.77 6.37 9.95
C VAL A 116 -14.42 5.54 11.07
N GLY A 117 -14.84 4.32 10.76
CA GLY A 117 -15.53 3.41 11.68
C GLY A 117 -14.63 2.82 12.77
N LYS A 118 -13.31 3.00 12.65
CA LYS A 118 -12.29 2.55 13.60
C LYS A 118 -12.46 1.08 14.03
N LYS A 119 -12.79 0.18 13.11
CA LYS A 119 -12.91 -1.25 13.37
C LYS A 119 -11.54 -1.89 13.67
N PRO A 120 -11.27 -2.32 14.92
CA PRO A 120 -9.93 -2.70 15.35
C PRO A 120 -9.48 -4.08 14.86
N TRP A 121 -10.41 -4.98 14.53
CA TRP A 121 -10.17 -6.37 14.10
C TRP A 121 -11.18 -6.74 13.03
N PHE A 122 -10.78 -7.60 12.08
CA PHE A 122 -11.60 -8.20 11.00
C PHE A 122 -12.96 -7.55 10.76
#